data_AF-A0A3S8RTF7-F1
#
_entry.id   AF-A0A3S8RTF7-F1
#
_cell.length_a   1.000
_cell.length_b   1.000
_cell.length_c   1.000
_cell.angle_alpha   90.00
_cell.angle_beta   90.00
_cell.angle_gamma   90.00
#
_symmetry.space_group_name_H-M   'P 1'
#
loop_
_entity.id
_entity.type
_entity.pdbx_description
1 polymer ?
#
loop_
_entity_poly.entity_id
_entity_poly.type
_entity_poly.pdbx_seq_one_letter_code
_entity_poly.pdbx_strand_id
1 'polypeptide(L)'
;MLQLGEKVVIVGDAFEQNLPVGEYGYIIAYDRNPDNVFDYVVRAPKTGRNYFVPSQDVESEERLIEQEVERTTQEALIDYALATHNEKLFHQVINGEDPYAEEQEEPTKEVMSQAEFIKQVNLRAWI
;
A
#
# COMPACT_ATOMS: atom_id res chain seq x y z
N MET A 1 9.11 -12.64 -6.11
CA MET A 1 10.32 -13.12 -6.82
C MET A 1 10.12 -12.79 -8.29
N LEU A 2 11.04 -12.04 -8.88
CA LEU A 2 10.91 -11.53 -10.24
C LEU A 2 11.11 -12.66 -11.27
N GLN A 3 10.48 -12.57 -12.43
CA GLN A 3 10.46 -13.63 -13.45
C GLN A 3 11.64 -13.52 -14.45
N LEU A 4 12.03 -14.65 -15.04
CA LEU A 4 12.99 -14.67 -16.15
C LEU A 4 12.41 -13.93 -17.36
N GLY A 5 13.20 -13.03 -17.93
CA GLY A 5 12.80 -12.18 -19.05
C GLY A 5 11.97 -10.96 -18.65
N GLU A 6 11.65 -10.78 -17.36
CA GLU A 6 10.92 -9.61 -16.87
C GLU A 6 11.75 -8.33 -17.03
N LYS A 7 11.07 -7.24 -17.41
CA LYS A 7 11.66 -5.92 -17.50
C LYS A 7 11.69 -5.29 -16.11
N VAL A 8 12.89 -4.92 -15.68
CA VAL A 8 13.14 -4.40 -14.34
C VAL A 8 13.94 -3.11 -14.41
N VAL A 9 13.90 -2.32 -13.34
CA VAL A 9 14.69 -1.10 -13.19
C VAL A 9 15.68 -1.30 -12.06
N ILE A 10 16.92 -0.87 -12.29
CA ILE A 10 17.95 -0.87 -11.25
C ILE A 10 17.72 0.37 -10.38
N VAL A 11 17.35 0.17 -9.12
CA VAL A 11 17.00 1.26 -8.19
C VAL A 11 18.14 1.63 -7.25
N GLY A 12 19.15 0.76 -7.10
CA GLY A 12 20.25 0.97 -6.17
C GLY A 12 21.56 0.31 -6.62
N ASP A 13 22.62 0.56 -5.86
CA ASP A 13 23.92 -0.09 -6.00
C ASP A 13 24.52 -0.32 -4.61
N ALA A 14 23.93 -1.26 -3.85
CA ALA A 14 24.33 -1.53 -2.47
C ALA A 14 25.78 -2.05 -2.35
N PHE A 15 26.33 -2.61 -3.43
CA PHE A 15 27.65 -3.22 -3.47
C PHE A 15 28.69 -2.41 -4.27
N GLU A 16 28.35 -1.19 -4.68
CA GLU A 16 29.22 -0.29 -5.45
C GLU A 16 29.85 -0.96 -6.70
N GLN A 17 29.06 -1.77 -7.40
CA GLN A 17 29.49 -2.47 -8.62
C GLN A 17 29.49 -1.56 -9.86
N ASN A 18 29.17 -0.27 -9.67
CA ASN A 18 28.95 0.71 -10.73
C ASN A 18 27.78 0.28 -11.63
N LEU A 19 26.66 -0.04 -10.97
CA LEU A 19 25.42 -0.38 -11.63
C LEU A 19 24.82 0.85 -12.33
N PRO A 20 24.20 0.70 -13.51
CA PRO A 20 23.49 1.79 -14.17
C PRO A 20 22.14 2.04 -13.48
N VAL A 21 22.17 2.72 -12.32
CA VAL A 21 20.97 3.08 -11.54
C VAL A 21 20.04 3.99 -12.36
N GLY A 22 18.74 3.71 -12.31
CA GLY A 22 17.69 4.37 -13.08
C GLY A 22 17.50 3.81 -14.49
N GLU A 23 18.34 2.86 -14.92
CA GLU A 23 18.19 2.22 -16.23
C GLU A 23 17.42 0.91 -16.14
N TYR A 24 16.85 0.53 -17.28
CA TYR A 24 16.15 -0.74 -17.44
C TYR A 24 17.12 -1.89 -17.72
N GLY A 25 16.71 -3.06 -17.25
CA GLY A 25 17.37 -4.33 -17.50
C GLY A 25 16.36 -5.47 -17.65
N TYR A 26 16.89 -6.64 -18.01
CA TYR A 26 16.11 -7.87 -18.08
C TYR A 26 16.76 -8.94 -17.22
N ILE A 27 15.96 -9.67 -16.45
CA ILE A 27 16.45 -10.81 -15.67
C ILE A 27 16.74 -11.97 -16.62
N ILE A 28 17.99 -12.43 -16.62
CA ILE A 28 18.44 -13.52 -17.52
C ILE A 28 18.78 -14.81 -16.77
N ALA A 29 19.05 -14.73 -15.47
CA ALA A 29 19.31 -15.90 -14.62
C ALA A 29 19.04 -15.58 -13.15
N TYR A 30 18.87 -16.63 -12.37
CA TYR A 30 18.86 -16.59 -10.91
C TYR A 30 20.14 -17.21 -10.39
N ASP A 31 20.70 -16.63 -9.33
CA ASP A 31 21.65 -17.36 -8.52
C ASP A 31 20.89 -18.29 -7.57
N ARG A 32 21.39 -19.50 -7.39
CA ARG A 32 20.82 -20.51 -6.48
C ARG A 32 21.76 -20.83 -5.32
N ASN A 33 22.91 -20.17 -5.26
CA ASN A 33 23.86 -20.36 -4.19
C ASN A 33 23.36 -19.64 -2.93
N PRO A 34 23.00 -20.36 -1.85
CA PRO A 34 22.52 -19.74 -0.61
C PRO A 34 23.59 -18.90 0.10
N ASP A 35 24.87 -19.11 -0.24
CA ASP A 35 25.98 -18.31 0.30
C ASP A 35 26.21 -17.02 -0.50
N ASN A 36 25.54 -16.83 -1.64
CA ASN A 36 25.65 -15.62 -2.43
C ASN A 36 24.63 -14.57 -1.99
N VAL A 37 25.04 -13.31 -1.99
CA VAL A 37 24.18 -12.16 -1.67
C VAL A 37 23.45 -11.64 -2.91
N PHE A 38 23.83 -12.10 -4.10
CA PHE A 38 23.18 -11.74 -5.36
C PHE A 38 22.08 -12.74 -5.72
N ASP A 39 20.87 -12.24 -5.98
CA ASP A 39 19.71 -13.08 -6.34
C ASP A 39 19.55 -13.21 -7.85
N TYR A 40 19.85 -12.14 -8.59
CA TYR A 40 19.53 -12.03 -10.01
C TYR A 40 20.76 -11.69 -10.85
N VAL A 41 20.76 -12.19 -12.08
CA VAL A 41 21.63 -11.69 -13.14
C VAL A 41 20.79 -10.84 -14.08
N VAL A 42 21.10 -9.55 -14.15
CA VAL A 42 20.38 -8.58 -14.97
C VAL A 42 21.25 -8.15 -16.14
N ARG A 43 20.69 -8.22 -17.35
CA ARG A 43 21.31 -7.70 -18.57
C ARG A 43 20.81 -6.29 -18.82
N ALA A 44 21.71 -5.31 -18.81
CA ALA A 44 21.38 -3.92 -19.13
C ALA A 44 21.61 -3.67 -20.64
N PRO A 45 20.56 -3.36 -21.43
CA PRO A 45 20.69 -3.16 -22.88
C PRO A 45 21.56 -1.95 -23.23
N LYS A 46 21.50 -0.88 -22.43
CA LYS A 46 22.26 0.36 -22.65
C LYS A 46 23.77 0.15 -22.59
N THR A 47 24.26 -0.65 -21.65
CA THR A 47 25.69 -0.95 -21.50
C THR A 47 26.11 -2.25 -22.20
N GLY A 48 25.14 -3.11 -22.56
CA GLY A 48 25.36 -4.42 -23.14
C GLY A 48 25.98 -5.45 -22.18
N ARG A 49 26.09 -5.10 -20.89
CA ARG A 49 26.73 -5.90 -19.83
C ARG A 49 25.71 -6.65 -19.00
N ASN A 50 26.19 -7.70 -18.33
CA ASN A 50 25.45 -8.45 -17.34
C ASN A 50 25.95 -8.04 -15.94
N TYR A 51 25.03 -7.86 -15.01
CA TYR A 51 25.30 -7.46 -13.64
C TYR A 51 24.68 -8.47 -12.67
N PHE A 52 25.38 -8.73 -11.56
CA PHE A 52 24.86 -9.51 -10.45
C PHE A 52 24.29 -8.53 -9.45
N VAL A 53 23.01 -8.70 -9.13
CA VAL A 53 22.27 -7.70 -8.35
C VAL A 53 21.44 -8.40 -7.27
N PRO A 54 21.45 -7.87 -6.03
CA PRO A 54 20.57 -8.36 -4.98
C PRO A 54 19.13 -7.92 -5.26
N SER A 55 18.16 -8.59 -4.64
CA SER A 55 16.74 -8.27 -4.83
C SER A 55 16.35 -6.86 -4.39
N GLN A 56 17.12 -6.26 -3.49
CA GLN A 56 16.88 -4.90 -2.99
C GLN A 56 17.26 -3.80 -4.01
N ASP A 57 18.16 -4.09 -4.95
CA ASP A 57 18.67 -3.11 -5.91
C ASP A 57 17.89 -3.13 -7.23
N VAL A 58 16.85 -3.96 -7.34
CA VAL A 58 16.06 -4.16 -8.55
C VAL A 58 14.58 -4.22 -8.20
N GLU A 59 13.76 -3.49 -8.95
CA GLU A 59 12.31 -3.55 -8.86
C GLU A 59 11.65 -3.70 -10.23
N SER A 60 10.43 -4.20 -10.27
CA SER A 60 9.66 -4.28 -11.51
C SER A 60 9.19 -2.89 -11.94
N GLU A 61 9.21 -2.61 -13.25
CA GLU A 61 8.76 -1.31 -13.77
C GLU A 61 7.29 -1.05 -13.42
N GLU A 62 6.45 -2.09 -13.50
CA GLU A 62 5.02 -2.02 -13.18
C GLU A 62 4.80 -1.57 -11.73
N ARG A 63 5.53 -2.17 -10.78
CA ARG A 63 5.41 -1.83 -9.36
C ARG A 63 5.88 -0.41 -9.05
N LEU A 64 6.96 0.04 -9.71
CA LEU A 64 7.43 1.42 -9.55
C LEU A 64 6.40 2.43 -10.06
N ILE A 65 5.73 2.14 -11.17
CA ILE A 65 4.65 2.97 -11.70
C ILE A 65 3.46 2.98 -10.73
N GLU A 66 3.05 1.83 -10.21
CA GLU A 66 1.95 1.74 -9.24
C GLU A 66 2.22 2.60 -8.00
N GLN A 67 3.41 2.50 -7.43
CA GLN A 67 3.82 3.29 -6.27
C GLN A 67 3.83 4.80 -6.56
N GLU A 68 4.33 5.20 -7.73
CA GLU A 68 4.39 6.61 -8.10
C GLU A 68 2.98 7.16 -8.37
N VAL A 69 2.10 6.36 -8.97
CA VAL A 69 0.69 6.71 -9.18
C VAL A 69 -0.03 6.85 -7.84
N GLU A 70 0.15 5.92 -6.92
CA GLU A 70 -0.43 5.97 -5.57
C GLU A 70 0.01 7.23 -4.84
N ARG A 71 1.31 7.51 -4.82
CA ARG A 71 1.89 8.69 -4.18
C ARG A 71 1.37 9.99 -4.78
N THR A 72 1.39 10.10 -6.11
CA THR A 72 0.88 11.29 -6.82
C THR A 72 -0.61 11.48 -6.58
N THR A 73 -1.38 10.40 -6.53
CA THR A 73 -2.82 10.44 -6.26
C THR A 73 -3.08 10.92 -4.84
N GLN A 74 -2.33 10.43 -3.85
CA GLN A 74 -2.44 10.85 -2.47
C GLN A 74 -2.11 12.34 -2.31
N GLU A 75 -1.01 12.80 -2.90
CA GLU A 75 -0.61 14.21 -2.92
C GLU A 75 -1.71 15.09 -3.55
N ALA A 76 -2.25 14.70 -4.71
CA ALA A 76 -3.32 15.45 -5.37
C ALA A 76 -4.63 15.50 -4.56
N LEU A 77 -4.98 14.42 -3.86
CA LEU A 77 -6.15 14.38 -2.98
C LEU A 77 -5.97 15.28 -1.74
N ILE A 78 -4.76 15.33 -1.17
CA ILE A 78 -4.43 16.23 -0.06
C ILE A 78 -4.56 17.68 -0.52
N ASP A 79 -3.98 18.03 -1.67
CA ASP A 79 -4.06 19.39 -2.22
C ASP A 79 -5.50 19.83 -2.46
N TYR A 80 -6.32 18.93 -3.03
CA TYR A 80 -7.74 19.18 -3.23
C TYR A 80 -8.49 19.36 -1.89
N ALA A 81 -8.21 18.51 -0.89
CA ALA A 81 -8.83 18.62 0.42
C ALA A 81 -8.50 19.95 1.10
N LEU A 82 -7.24 20.40 1.04
CA LEU A 82 -6.81 21.68 1.59
C LEU A 82 -7.44 22.86 0.84
N ALA A 83 -7.47 22.82 -0.50
CA ALA A 83 -8.08 23.88 -1.32
C ALA A 83 -9.59 24.02 -1.04
N THR A 84 -10.29 22.90 -0.81
CA THR A 84 -11.73 22.87 -0.53
C THR A 84 -12.08 22.94 0.96
N HIS A 85 -11.09 23.01 1.85
CA HIS A 85 -11.25 22.92 3.31
C HIS A 85 -12.05 21.67 3.74
N ASN A 86 -11.87 20.56 3.02
CA ASN A 86 -12.54 19.30 3.29
C ASN A 86 -11.71 18.46 4.29
N GLU A 87 -11.91 18.75 5.57
CA GLU A 87 -11.20 18.08 6.68
C GLU A 87 -11.40 16.56 6.67
N LYS A 88 -12.60 16.09 6.33
CA LYS A 88 -12.90 14.66 6.28
C LYS A 88 -12.03 13.93 5.25
N LEU A 89 -11.92 14.48 4.05
CA LEU A 89 -11.08 13.90 2.99
C LEU A 89 -9.60 13.95 3.37
N PHE A 90 -9.14 15.05 3.96
CA PHE A 90 -7.77 15.19 4.42
C PHE A 90 -7.38 14.10 5.42
N HIS A 91 -8.21 13.89 6.45
CA HIS A 91 -7.97 12.86 7.46
C HIS A 91 -8.03 11.45 6.88
N GLN A 92 -8.94 11.18 5.94
CA GLN A 92 -9.04 9.88 5.28
C GLN A 92 -7.78 9.56 4.45
N VAL A 93 -7.23 10.54 3.74
CA VAL A 93 -6.09 10.34 2.85
C VAL A 93 -4.77 10.24 3.64
N ILE A 94 -4.64 10.96 4.76
CA ILE A 94 -3.45 10.92 5.63
C ILE A 94 -3.40 9.66 6.50
N ASN A 95 -4.54 9.24 7.07
CA ASN A 95 -4.58 8.12 8.01
C ASN A 95 -4.65 6.75 7.31
N GLY A 96 -4.79 6.72 5.97
CA GLY A 96 -5.28 5.54 5.25
C GLY A 96 -6.77 5.35 5.52
N GLU A 97 -7.43 4.41 4.84
CA GLU A 97 -8.83 4.04 5.12
C GLU A 97 -9.00 3.52 6.56
N ASP A 98 -9.02 4.42 7.55
CA ASP A 98 -10.05 4.54 8.58
C ASP A 98 -9.74 5.71 9.53
N PRO A 99 -10.67 6.67 9.67
CA PRO A 99 -10.75 7.44 10.92
C PRO A 99 -12.06 7.25 11.70
N TYR A 100 -13.05 6.47 11.20
CA TYR A 100 -14.44 6.50 11.70
C TYR A 100 -15.30 5.23 11.51
N ALA A 101 -14.76 4.03 11.32
CA ALA A 101 -15.59 2.81 11.37
C ALA A 101 -16.25 2.55 12.74
N GLU A 102 -15.94 3.34 13.78
CA GLU A 102 -16.53 3.19 15.12
C GLU A 102 -17.30 4.42 15.67
N GLU A 103 -17.43 5.56 14.98
CA GLU A 103 -18.22 6.70 15.53
C GLU A 103 -19.46 7.06 14.71
N GLN A 104 -20.28 6.05 14.44
CA GLN A 104 -21.74 6.21 14.44
C GLN A 104 -22.39 5.16 15.36
N GLU A 105 -21.92 5.06 16.60
CA GLU A 105 -22.89 4.82 17.68
C GLU A 105 -23.70 6.11 17.82
N GLU A 106 -24.82 6.20 17.08
CA GLU A 106 -25.94 6.97 17.61
C GLU A 106 -26.15 6.52 19.06
N PRO A 107 -26.48 7.41 20.01
CA PRO A 107 -27.07 6.94 21.26
C PRO A 107 -28.45 6.39 20.89
N THR A 108 -28.52 5.15 20.42
CA THR A 108 -29.74 4.36 20.44
C THR A 108 -30.11 4.27 21.90
N LYS A 109 -31.00 5.20 22.30
CA LYS A 109 -31.84 5.14 23.49
C LYS A 109 -31.96 3.70 23.92
N GLU A 110 -31.50 3.41 25.13
CA GLU A 110 -31.79 2.17 25.84
C GLU A 110 -33.22 1.76 25.51
N VAL A 111 -33.36 0.68 24.73
CA VAL A 111 -34.66 0.11 24.44
C VAL A 111 -35.12 -0.49 25.76
N MET A 112 -35.87 0.30 26.53
CA MET A 112 -36.52 -0.16 27.74
C MET A 112 -37.24 -1.47 27.42
N SER A 113 -36.92 -2.50 28.18
CA SER A 113 -37.49 -3.82 27.94
C SER A 113 -39.00 -3.77 28.13
N GLN A 114 -39.74 -4.55 27.33
CA GLN A 114 -41.21 -4.63 27.45
C GLN A 114 -41.65 -4.98 28.89
N ALA A 115 -40.83 -5.74 29.61
CA ALA A 115 -41.04 -6.08 31.01
C ALA A 115 -40.95 -4.87 31.98
N GLU A 116 -40.06 -3.91 31.70
CA GLU A 116 -39.97 -2.66 32.47
C GLU A 116 -41.12 -1.71 32.15
N PHE A 117 -41.54 -1.64 30.89
CA PHE A 117 -42.74 -0.91 30.50
C PHE A 117 -44.01 -1.42 31.21
N ILE A 118 -44.20 -2.75 31.27
CA ILE A 118 -45.36 -3.37 31.93
C ILE A 118 -45.35 -3.12 33.45
N LYS A 119 -44.18 -3.01 34.10
CA LYS A 119 -44.11 -2.63 35.52
C LYS A 119 -44.47 -1.18 35.77
N GLN A 120 -44.10 -0.28 34.86
CA GLN A 120 -44.37 1.16 34.99
C GLN A 120 -45.84 1.49 34.76
N VAL A 121 -46.50 0.80 33.83
CA VAL A 121 -47.92 0.98 33.57
C VAL A 121 -48.68 -0.09 34.34
N ASN A 122 -49.23 0.25 35.50
CA ASN A 122 -49.95 -0.64 36.42
C ASN A 122 -51.31 -1.14 35.83
N LEU A 123 -51.26 -1.76 34.65
CA LEU A 123 -52.38 -2.29 33.90
C LEU A 123 -52.63 -3.74 34.34
N ARG A 124 -53.54 -3.92 35.29
CA ARG A 124 -54.19 -5.23 35.51
C ARG A 124 -55.14 -5.46 34.33
N ALA A 125 -54.67 -6.16 33.30
CA ALA A 125 -55.56 -6.69 32.28
C ALA A 125 -56.25 -7.95 32.80
N TRP A 126 -57.58 -7.92 32.82
CA TRP A 126 -58.48 -9.07 32.99
C TRP A 126 -59.03 -9.40 31.60
N ILE A 127 -58.91 -10.68 31.21
CA ILE A 127 -59.39 -11.35 29.99
C ILE A 127 -58.61 -11.03 28.71
#